data_AF-A0A0P9CQX6-F1
#
_entry.id   AF-A0A0P9CQX6-F1
#
_cell.length_a   1.000
_cell.length_b   1.000
_cell.length_c   1.000
_cell.angle_alpha   90.00
_cell.angle_beta   90.00
_cell.angle_gamma   90.00
#
_symmetry.space_group_name_H-M   'P 1'
#
loop_
_entity.id
_entity.type
_entity.pdbx_description
1 polymer ?
#
loop_
_entity_poly.entity_id
_entity_poly.type
_entity_poly.pdbx_seq_one_letter_code
_entity_poly.pdbx_strand_id
1 'polypeptide(L)'
;MEARLDPRKVQQSMAFDPDQVADFRRRWSVLMELAVWGDLKAGEIGALPKLRKRMLEYGEKIRSLFNDRSWIPQPRDQIKSVLTASLDVRDKLQAVEKETEALTGGADLERFNAEFDRLRADLVALMEHHEALWKDLLNRLYDGYEAWQASQGQEPSGD
;
A
#
# COMPACT_ATOMS: atom_id res chain seq x y z
N MET A 1 8.20 34.16 2.37
CA MET A 1 8.79 33.30 1.32
C MET A 1 7.93 32.06 1.28
N GLU A 2 7.24 31.78 0.17
CA GLU A 2 6.32 30.64 0.09
C GLU A 2 7.10 29.34 0.34
N ALA A 3 6.65 28.52 1.29
CA ALA A 3 7.29 27.24 1.60
C ALA A 3 7.28 26.37 0.34
N ARG A 4 8.44 25.79 -0.01
CA ARG A 4 8.60 24.93 -1.19
C ARG A 4 9.21 23.60 -0.78
N LEU A 5 8.71 22.53 -1.40
CA LEU A 5 9.28 21.19 -1.25
C LEU A 5 10.55 21.06 -2.08
N ASP A 6 11.56 20.41 -1.51
CA ASP A 6 12.76 20.00 -2.24
C ASP A 6 12.43 18.82 -3.17
N PRO A 7 12.52 18.98 -4.50
CA PRO A 7 12.23 17.90 -5.44
C PRO A 7 13.07 16.64 -5.21
N ARG A 8 14.32 16.77 -4.75
CA ARG A 8 15.20 15.62 -4.49
C ARG A 8 14.69 14.79 -3.31
N LYS A 9 14.26 15.44 -2.23
CA LYS A 9 13.67 14.76 -1.07
C LYS A 9 12.36 14.06 -1.44
N VAL A 10 11.54 14.69 -2.29
CA VAL A 10 10.30 14.06 -2.77
C VAL A 10 10.61 12.81 -3.59
N GLN A 11 11.55 12.87 -4.53
CA GLN A 11 11.97 11.71 -5.32
C GLN A 11 12.55 10.60 -4.45
N GLN A 12 13.41 10.93 -3.49
CA GLN A 12 13.97 9.95 -2.54
C GLN A 12 12.88 9.27 -1.71
N SER A 13 11.82 9.99 -1.32
CA SER A 13 10.70 9.41 -0.55
C SER A 13 9.85 8.40 -1.34
N MET A 14 10.06 8.33 -2.66
CA MET A 14 9.39 7.39 -3.59
C MET A 14 10.37 6.37 -4.19
N ALA A 15 11.62 6.35 -3.71
CA ALA A 15 12.60 5.35 -4.11
C ALA A 15 12.35 4.06 -3.30
N PHE A 16 11.54 3.18 -3.88
CA PHE A 16 11.26 1.86 -3.31
C PHE A 16 12.40 0.89 -3.57
N ASP A 17 12.62 -0.04 -2.64
CA ASP A 17 13.56 -1.15 -2.83
C ASP A 17 13.07 -2.08 -3.95
N PRO A 18 13.82 -2.24 -5.05
CA PRO A 18 13.42 -3.08 -6.17
C PRO A 18 13.23 -4.55 -5.79
N ASP A 19 13.98 -5.08 -4.82
CA ASP A 19 13.84 -6.47 -4.39
C ASP A 19 12.54 -6.67 -3.60
N GLN A 20 12.17 -5.69 -2.79
CA GLN A 20 10.90 -5.68 -2.07
C GLN A 20 9.71 -5.56 -3.04
N VAL A 21 9.81 -4.71 -4.08
CA VAL A 21 8.78 -4.60 -5.12
C VAL A 21 8.64 -5.92 -5.90
N ALA A 22 9.76 -6.57 -6.23
CA ALA A 22 9.75 -7.89 -6.88
C ALA A 22 9.10 -8.96 -6.00
N ASP A 23 9.35 -8.91 -4.69
CA ASP A 23 8.73 -9.84 -3.75
C ASP A 23 7.21 -9.66 -3.65
N PHE A 24 6.70 -8.42 -3.55
CA PHE A 24 5.26 -8.16 -3.60
C PHE A 24 4.61 -8.69 -4.88
N ARG A 25 5.24 -8.44 -6.03
CA ARG A 25 4.77 -8.98 -7.31
C ARG A 25 4.72 -10.50 -7.30
N ARG A 26 5.75 -11.15 -6.76
CA ARG A 26 5.84 -12.62 -6.66
C ARG A 26 4.72 -13.19 -5.79
N ARG A 27 4.52 -12.66 -4.58
CA ARG A 27 3.47 -13.11 -3.65
C ARG A 27 2.07 -12.90 -4.23
N TRP A 28 1.81 -11.74 -4.84
CA TRP A 28 0.56 -11.50 -5.56
C TRP A 28 0.34 -12.52 -6.70
N SER A 29 1.39 -12.85 -7.45
CA SER A 29 1.29 -13.84 -8.54
C SER A 29 0.93 -15.23 -8.01
N VAL A 30 1.51 -15.65 -6.87
CA VAL A 30 1.14 -16.90 -6.20
C VAL A 30 -0.34 -16.90 -5.80
N LEU A 31 -0.84 -15.80 -5.24
CA LEU A 31 -2.25 -15.68 -4.89
C LEU A 31 -3.17 -15.75 -6.11
N MET A 32 -2.77 -15.15 -7.24
CA MET A 32 -3.50 -15.27 -8.49
C MET A 32 -3.52 -16.71 -9.03
N GLU A 33 -2.40 -17.43 -8.95
CA GLU A 33 -2.36 -18.85 -9.33
C GLU A 33 -3.29 -19.69 -8.45
N LEU A 34 -3.24 -19.50 -7.14
CA LEU A 34 -4.13 -20.20 -6.20
C LEU A 34 -5.60 -19.85 -6.44
N ALA A 35 -5.92 -18.58 -6.72
CA ALA A 35 -7.30 -18.16 -6.98
C ALA A 35 -7.88 -18.77 -8.27
N VAL A 36 -7.04 -18.99 -9.29
CA VAL A 36 -7.47 -19.49 -10.61
C VAL A 36 -7.40 -21.01 -10.70
N TRP A 37 -6.29 -21.60 -10.25
CA TRP A 37 -5.95 -23.01 -10.44
C TRP A 37 -5.99 -23.84 -9.16
N GLY A 38 -5.97 -23.21 -7.99
CA GLY A 38 -6.04 -23.90 -6.70
C GLY A 38 -7.43 -24.46 -6.41
N ASP A 39 -7.48 -25.46 -5.53
CA ASP A 39 -8.72 -25.98 -4.96
C ASP A 39 -9.16 -25.05 -3.83
N LEU A 40 -9.98 -24.06 -4.19
CA LEU A 40 -10.71 -23.17 -3.28
C LEU A 40 -12.21 -23.40 -3.41
N LYS A 41 -12.90 -23.37 -2.27
CA LYS A 41 -14.36 -23.49 -2.18
C LYS A 41 -14.94 -22.28 -1.47
N ALA A 42 -16.12 -21.87 -1.89
CA ALA A 42 -16.85 -20.76 -1.31
C ALA A 42 -18.30 -21.15 -1.03
N GLY A 43 -18.92 -20.49 -0.04
CA GLY A 43 -20.30 -20.76 0.35
C GLY A 43 -21.34 -20.23 -0.65
N GLU A 44 -20.98 -19.26 -1.48
CA GLU A 44 -21.87 -18.59 -2.42
C GLU A 44 -21.47 -18.79 -3.88
N ILE A 45 -22.47 -18.96 -4.75
CA ILE A 45 -22.26 -19.02 -6.20
C ILE A 45 -21.66 -17.69 -6.68
N GLY A 46 -20.57 -17.78 -7.44
CA GLY A 46 -19.92 -16.62 -8.03
C GLY A 46 -18.90 -15.91 -7.13
N ALA A 47 -18.70 -16.35 -5.88
CA ALA A 47 -17.68 -15.81 -4.98
C ALA A 47 -16.26 -15.96 -5.56
N LEU A 48 -15.90 -17.14 -6.11
CA LEU A 48 -14.56 -17.35 -6.69
C LEU A 48 -14.29 -16.46 -7.93
N PRO A 49 -15.20 -16.30 -8.90
CA PRO A 49 -15.06 -15.28 -9.94
C PRO A 49 -14.88 -13.84 -9.41
N LYS A 50 -15.62 -13.46 -8.35
CA LYS A 50 -15.47 -12.13 -7.73
C LYS A 50 -14.10 -11.97 -7.09
N LEU A 51 -13.63 -12.96 -6.31
CA LEU A 51 -12.30 -12.98 -5.72
C LEU A 51 -11.22 -12.77 -6.79
N ARG A 52 -11.25 -13.51 -7.89
CA ARG A 52 -10.28 -13.39 -8.99
C ARG A 52 -10.26 -11.98 -9.57
N LYS A 53 -11.43 -11.37 -9.78
CA LYS A 53 -11.55 -9.99 -10.25
C LYS A 53 -10.94 -9.01 -9.23
N ARG A 54 -11.25 -9.16 -7.93
CA ARG A 54 -10.71 -8.29 -6.88
C ARG A 54 -9.21 -8.43 -6.73
N MET A 55 -8.68 -9.65 -6.80
CA MET A 55 -7.25 -9.91 -6.77
C MET A 55 -6.52 -9.26 -7.95
N LEU A 56 -7.10 -9.29 -9.16
CA LEU A 56 -6.54 -8.60 -10.32
C LEU A 56 -6.52 -7.08 -10.11
N GLU A 57 -7.66 -6.49 -9.72
CA GLU A 57 -7.75 -5.05 -9.40
C GLU A 57 -6.74 -4.65 -8.32
N TYR A 58 -6.55 -5.48 -7.30
CA TYR A 58 -5.59 -5.25 -6.23
C TYR A 58 -4.15 -5.24 -6.75
N GLY A 59 -3.76 -6.20 -7.59
CA GLY A 59 -2.45 -6.23 -8.23
C GLY A 59 -2.16 -4.99 -9.10
N GLU A 60 -3.16 -4.49 -9.82
CA GLU A 60 -3.04 -3.25 -10.58
C GLU A 60 -2.80 -2.04 -9.68
N LYS A 61 -3.44 -1.98 -8.50
CA LYS A 61 -3.21 -0.90 -7.53
C LYS A 61 -1.85 -1.00 -6.84
N ILE A 62 -1.40 -2.21 -6.50
CA ILE A 62 -0.04 -2.45 -6.02
C ILE A 62 0.98 -1.93 -7.05
N ARG A 63 0.81 -2.28 -8.33
CA ARG A 63 1.66 -1.75 -9.40
C ARG A 63 1.62 -0.22 -9.47
N SER A 64 0.43 0.38 -9.34
CA SER A 64 0.25 1.84 -9.38
C SER A 64 0.98 2.55 -8.24
N LEU A 65 1.03 1.96 -7.03
CA LEU A 65 1.78 2.49 -5.90
C LEU A 65 3.25 2.72 -6.26
N PHE A 66 3.87 1.76 -6.94
CA PHE A 66 5.29 1.77 -7.29
C PHE A 66 5.64 2.48 -8.61
N ASN A 67 4.67 3.06 -9.31
CA ASN A 67 4.95 3.75 -10.57
C ASN A 67 5.86 4.97 -10.38
N ASP A 68 6.72 5.21 -11.38
CA ASP A 68 7.49 6.45 -11.44
C ASP A 68 6.56 7.67 -11.58
N ARG A 69 6.86 8.70 -10.78
CA ARG A 69 6.14 9.97 -10.72
C ARG A 69 7.03 11.16 -11.05
N SER A 70 8.29 10.93 -11.45
CA SER A 70 9.24 11.96 -11.84
C SER A 70 8.75 12.85 -12.99
N TRP A 71 7.83 12.32 -13.82
CA TRP A 71 7.21 13.05 -14.93
C TRP A 71 6.24 14.17 -14.48
N ILE A 72 5.74 14.14 -13.24
CA ILE A 72 4.84 15.19 -12.72
C ILE A 72 5.70 16.40 -12.29
N PRO A 73 5.55 17.60 -12.87
CA PRO A 73 6.50 18.70 -12.63
C PRO A 73 6.48 19.25 -11.19
N GLN A 74 5.33 19.22 -10.53
CA GLN A 74 5.14 19.83 -9.21
C GLN A 74 5.35 18.79 -8.10
N PRO A 75 6.34 18.97 -7.18
CA PRO A 75 6.62 17.98 -6.13
C PRO A 75 5.43 17.70 -5.21
N ARG A 76 4.62 18.72 -4.92
CA ARG A 76 3.38 18.54 -4.14
C ARG A 76 2.40 17.59 -4.82
N ASP A 77 2.27 17.69 -6.14
CA ASP A 77 1.35 16.86 -6.91
C ASP A 77 1.89 15.44 -7.09
N GLN A 78 3.21 15.25 -7.10
CA GLN A 78 3.83 13.92 -6.98
C GLN A 78 3.42 13.24 -5.67
N ILE A 79 3.55 13.94 -4.53
CA ILE A 79 3.18 13.39 -3.22
C ILE A 79 1.68 13.08 -3.15
N LYS A 80 0.84 13.97 -3.65
CA LYS A 80 -0.61 13.71 -3.72
C LYS A 80 -0.92 12.48 -4.57
N SER A 81 -0.27 12.35 -5.73
CA SER A 81 -0.47 11.21 -6.62
C SER A 81 -0.10 9.88 -5.94
N VAL A 82 1.00 9.81 -5.19
CA VAL A 82 1.38 8.58 -4.50
C VAL A 82 0.49 8.28 -3.29
N LEU A 83 0.05 9.31 -2.55
CA LEU A 83 -0.94 9.14 -1.48
C LEU A 83 -2.27 8.62 -2.01
N THR A 84 -2.75 9.13 -3.15
CA THR A 84 -3.95 8.59 -3.81
C THR A 84 -3.76 7.13 -4.21
N ALA A 85 -2.60 6.76 -4.75
CA ALA A 85 -2.33 5.36 -5.06
C ALA A 85 -2.28 4.47 -3.81
N SER A 86 -1.77 4.99 -2.68
CA SER A 86 -1.81 4.29 -1.40
C SER A 86 -3.24 4.04 -0.92
N LEU A 87 -4.12 5.06 -1.01
CA LEU A 87 -5.54 4.92 -0.68
C LEU A 87 -6.24 3.89 -1.57
N ASP A 88 -6.00 3.95 -2.89
CA ASP A 88 -6.52 2.99 -3.85
C ASP A 88 -6.12 1.54 -3.49
N VAL A 89 -4.90 1.31 -3.00
CA VAL A 89 -4.44 -0.01 -2.54
C VAL A 89 -5.23 -0.44 -1.30
N ARG A 90 -5.46 0.44 -0.32
CA ARG A 90 -6.26 0.11 0.89
C ARG A 90 -7.71 -0.22 0.53
N ASP A 91 -8.32 0.55 -0.35
CA ASP A 91 -9.70 0.31 -0.80
C ASP A 91 -9.83 -1.05 -1.49
N LYS A 92 -8.84 -1.43 -2.32
CA LYS A 92 -8.83 -2.75 -2.98
C LYS A 92 -8.47 -3.89 -2.04
N LEU A 93 -7.60 -3.65 -1.06
CA LEU A 93 -7.33 -4.63 -0.01
C LEU A 93 -8.61 -4.99 0.75
N GLN A 94 -9.38 -4.00 1.22
CA GLN A 94 -10.67 -4.24 1.90
C GLN A 94 -11.65 -5.03 1.04
N ALA A 95 -11.69 -4.73 -0.26
CA ALA A 95 -12.53 -5.47 -1.19
C ALA A 95 -12.09 -6.95 -1.33
N VAL A 96 -10.78 -7.24 -1.33
CA VAL A 96 -10.26 -8.61 -1.37
C VAL A 96 -10.48 -9.33 -0.04
N GLU A 97 -10.29 -8.66 1.09
CA GLU A 97 -10.52 -9.23 2.43
C GLU A 97 -11.95 -9.78 2.54
N LYS A 98 -12.93 -8.99 2.10
CA LYS A 98 -14.33 -9.43 2.06
C LYS A 98 -14.57 -10.68 1.20
N GLU A 99 -13.93 -10.79 0.03
CA GLU A 99 -14.08 -11.98 -0.82
C GLU A 99 -13.33 -13.18 -0.26
N THR A 100 -12.26 -12.95 0.51
CA THR A 100 -11.49 -14.00 1.19
C THR A 100 -12.28 -14.59 2.37
N GLU A 101 -13.02 -13.76 3.11
CA GLU A 101 -13.94 -14.21 4.17
C GLU A 101 -15.06 -15.13 3.66
N ALA A 102 -15.43 -15.04 2.37
CA ALA A 102 -16.44 -15.88 1.76
C ALA A 102 -15.92 -17.30 1.37
N LEU A 103 -14.62 -17.54 1.49
CA LEU A 103 -14.02 -18.86 1.27
C LEU A 103 -14.33 -19.78 2.44
N THR A 104 -14.76 -21.01 2.14
CA THR A 104 -15.25 -21.97 3.13
C THR A 104 -14.49 -23.29 3.13
N GLY A 105 -13.58 -23.51 2.17
CA GLY A 105 -12.75 -24.72 2.15
C GLY A 105 -11.90 -24.86 0.90
N GLY A 106 -11.47 -26.10 0.65
CA GLY A 106 -10.56 -26.46 -0.44
C GLY A 106 -9.15 -26.77 0.07
N ALA A 107 -8.44 -27.65 -0.62
CA ALA A 107 -7.11 -28.11 -0.20
C ALA A 107 -6.07 -26.98 -0.14
N ASP A 108 -6.27 -25.90 -0.92
CA ASP A 108 -5.34 -24.78 -1.00
C ASP A 108 -5.73 -23.59 -0.10
N LEU A 109 -6.83 -23.67 0.67
CA LEU A 109 -7.34 -22.53 1.44
C LEU A 109 -6.34 -22.01 2.48
N GLU A 110 -5.74 -22.90 3.26
CA GLU A 110 -4.78 -22.51 4.30
C GLU A 110 -3.57 -21.79 3.70
N ARG A 111 -3.07 -22.31 2.57
CA ARG A 111 -1.96 -21.71 1.83
C ARG A 111 -2.36 -20.34 1.26
N PHE A 112 -3.54 -20.21 0.68
CA PHE A 112 -4.04 -18.94 0.16
C PHE A 112 -4.10 -17.88 1.27
N ASN A 113 -4.70 -18.22 2.41
CA ASN A 113 -4.82 -17.30 3.55
C ASN A 113 -3.45 -16.88 4.09
N ALA A 114 -2.51 -17.83 4.24
CA ALA A 114 -1.16 -17.53 4.71
C ALA A 114 -0.40 -16.60 3.76
N GLU A 115 -0.48 -16.82 2.44
CA GLU A 115 0.16 -15.93 1.47
C GLU A 115 -0.53 -14.56 1.41
N PHE A 116 -1.85 -14.51 1.58
CA PHE A 116 -2.61 -13.27 1.57
C PHE A 116 -2.29 -12.42 2.80
N ASP A 117 -2.27 -13.03 3.99
CA ASP A 117 -1.91 -12.35 5.24
C ASP A 117 -0.48 -11.79 5.20
N ARG A 118 0.47 -12.56 4.66
CA ARG A 118 1.85 -12.09 4.49
C ARG A 118 1.96 -10.92 3.52
N LEU A 119 1.30 -11.00 2.36
CA LEU A 119 1.28 -9.89 1.40
C LEU A 119 0.66 -8.64 2.03
N ARG A 120 -0.48 -8.81 2.70
CA ARG A 120 -1.21 -7.73 3.37
C ARG A 120 -0.35 -7.06 4.43
N ALA A 121 0.19 -7.82 5.37
CA ALA A 121 0.93 -7.28 6.51
C ALA A 121 2.15 -6.46 6.04
N ASP A 122 2.96 -7.04 5.15
CA ASP A 122 4.18 -6.38 4.67
C ASP A 122 3.87 -5.16 3.81
N LEU A 123 2.82 -5.22 2.98
CA LEU A 123 2.44 -4.08 2.14
C LEU A 123 1.86 -2.94 2.96
N VAL A 124 1.01 -3.24 3.96
CA VAL A 124 0.46 -2.21 4.86
C VAL A 124 1.57 -1.55 5.66
N ALA A 125 2.51 -2.32 6.21
CA ALA A 125 3.65 -1.77 6.95
C ALA A 125 4.52 -0.85 6.08
N LEU A 126 4.79 -1.25 4.83
CA LEU A 126 5.48 -0.40 3.84
C LEU A 126 4.70 0.91 3.61
N MET A 127 3.40 0.81 3.33
CA MET A 127 2.56 1.97 3.05
C MET A 127 2.52 2.92 4.23
N GLU A 128 2.38 2.43 5.46
CA GLU A 128 2.35 3.26 6.67
C GLU A 128 3.65 4.04 6.87
N HIS A 129 4.79 3.37 6.66
CA HIS A 129 6.11 4.01 6.72
C HIS A 129 6.21 5.16 5.72
N HIS A 130 5.90 4.91 4.44
CA HIS A 130 6.00 5.94 3.40
C HIS A 130 4.93 7.02 3.53
N GLU A 131 3.70 6.67 3.93
CA GLU A 131 2.63 7.64 4.17
C GLU A 131 3.01 8.63 5.26
N ALA A 132 3.70 8.20 6.32
CA ALA A 132 4.21 9.09 7.36
C ALA A 132 5.21 10.10 6.79
N LEU A 133 6.15 9.65 5.95
CA LEU A 133 7.12 10.52 5.26
C LEU A 133 6.44 11.52 4.33
N TRP A 134 5.48 11.07 3.52
CA TRP A 134 4.75 11.91 2.59
C TRP A 134 3.88 12.95 3.29
N LYS A 135 3.25 12.57 4.40
CA LYS A 135 2.48 13.50 5.26
C LYS A 135 3.40 14.54 5.89
N ASP A 136 4.55 14.13 6.45
CA ASP A 136 5.55 15.07 6.99
C ASP A 136 6.03 16.06 5.93
N LEU A 137 6.36 15.57 4.72
CA LEU A 137 6.75 16.42 3.60
C LEU A 137 5.66 17.44 3.27
N LEU A 138 4.40 17.01 3.09
CA LEU A 138 3.30 17.95 2.84
C LEU A 138 3.10 18.95 3.98
N ASN A 139 3.27 18.52 5.23
CA ASN A 139 3.04 19.37 6.39
C ASN A 139 4.06 20.51 6.49
N ARG A 140 5.29 20.33 5.99
CA ARG A 140 6.31 21.40 5.89
C ARG A 140 5.90 22.57 4.99
N LEU A 141 4.82 22.43 4.23
CA LEU A 141 4.23 23.55 3.47
C LEU A 141 3.37 24.48 4.34
N TYR A 142 3.06 24.10 5.58
CA TYR A 142 2.29 24.93 6.51
C TYR A 142 3.20 25.66 7.50
N ASP A 143 2.93 26.96 7.69
CA ASP A 143 3.65 27.79 8.65
C ASP A 143 3.52 27.22 10.08
N GLY A 144 4.64 27.15 10.80
CA GLY A 144 4.69 26.68 12.19
C GLY A 144 4.77 25.16 12.38
N TYR A 145 4.78 24.35 11.31
CA TYR A 145 4.90 22.90 11.44
C TYR A 145 6.22 22.46 12.09
N GLU A 146 7.35 23.07 11.74
CA GLU A 146 8.65 22.74 12.32
C GLU A 146 8.72 23.07 13.82
N ALA A 147 8.07 24.17 14.25
CA ALA A 147 7.97 24.55 15.66
C ALA A 147 7.06 23.58 16.45
N TRP A 148 5.99 23.08 15.83
CA TRP A 148 5.13 22.05 16.41
C TRP A 148 5.84 20.68 16.49
N GLN A 149 6.58 20.27 15.45
CA GLN A 149 7.33 19.02 15.45
C GLN A 149 8.43 19.01 16.54
N ALA A 150 9.13 20.14 16.71
CA ALA A 150 10.14 20.30 17.76
C ALA A 150 9.56 20.21 19.19
N SER A 151 8.29 20.60 19.40
CA SER A 151 7.63 20.50 20.71
C SER A 151 7.10 19.10 21.03
N GLN A 152 6.93 18.22 20.03
CA GLN A 152 6.54 16.82 20.24
C GLN A 152 7.73 15.92 20.65
N GLY A 153 8.99 16.35 20.42
CA GLY A 153 10.19 15.61 20.82
C GLY A 153 10.70 15.90 22.24
N GLN A 154 10.04 16.81 22.96
CA GLN A 154 10.32 17.13 24.36
C GLN A 154 9.24 16.52 25.25
N GLU A 155 9.28 15.20 25.45
CA GLU A 155 8.67 14.64 26.66
C GLU A 155 9.48 15.13 27.87
N PRO A 156 8.84 15.65 28.93
CA PRO A 156 9.55 15.98 30.14
C PRO A 156 10.08 14.67 30.73
N SER A 157 11.41 14.53 30.82
CA SER A 157 12.01 13.59 31.76
C SER A 157 11.52 14.01 33.14
N GLY A 158 10.56 13.26 33.68
CA GLY A 158 10.01 13.48 35.00
C GLY A 158 11.09 13.23 36.04
N ASP A 159 11.34 14.25 36.87
CA ASP A 159 11.94 14.10 38.20
C ASP A 159 10.90 13.53 39.19
#